data_AF-A0A4Z1DVH5-F1
#
_entry.id   AF-A0A4Z1DVH5-F1
#
_cell.length_a   1.000
_cell.length_b   1.000
_cell.length_c   1.000
_cell.angle_alpha   90.00
_cell.angle_beta   90.00
_cell.angle_gamma   90.00
#
_symmetry.space_group_name_H-M   'P 1'
#
loop_
_entity.id
_entity.type
_entity.pdbx_description
1 polymer ?
#
loop_
_entity_poly.entity_id
_entity_poly.type
_entity_poly.pdbx_seq_one_letter_code
_entity_poly.pdbx_strand_id
1 'polypeptide(L)'
;MGIFAGLMGNASQKDVDKVEKDLGDILVPGEQVTLAFSLIRDLIVFTEYRLILVDKQGMTGKKTSYKSLPYRSISRFSVETSGHFDLDAELKIWVSSAVEPSETLQFKSDNSVIEIQQALAAAVLR
;
A
#
# COMPACT_ATOMS: atom_id res chain seq x y z
N MET A 1 7.12 15.46 -11.45
CA MET A 1 5.87 16.11 -11.00
C MET A 1 5.02 15.04 -10.35
N GLY A 2 5.06 15.01 -9.02
CA GLY A 2 4.57 13.89 -8.23
C GLY A 2 3.06 13.71 -8.36
N ILE A 3 2.67 12.55 -8.89
CA ILE A 3 1.28 12.11 -9.05
C ILE A 3 0.46 12.15 -7.76
N PHE A 4 1.13 12.18 -6.61
CA PHE A 4 0.51 12.18 -5.30
C PHE A 4 0.78 13.45 -4.47
N ALA A 5 1.24 14.54 -5.11
CA ALA A 5 1.58 15.78 -4.42
C ALA A 5 0.42 16.41 -3.61
N GLY A 6 -0.82 16.01 -3.88
CA GLY A 6 -2.02 16.44 -3.15
C GLY A 6 -2.42 15.59 -1.93
N LEU A 7 -1.75 14.47 -1.66
CA LEU A 7 -2.12 13.51 -0.60
C LEU A 7 -1.26 13.62 0.67
N MET A 8 -0.55 14.74 0.87
CA MET A 8 0.56 14.87 1.82
C MET A 8 0.13 15.33 3.24
N GLY A 9 -0.92 14.73 3.80
CA GLY A 9 -1.62 15.29 4.98
C GLY A 9 -1.86 14.38 6.18
N ASN A 10 -1.53 13.08 6.14
CA ASN A 10 -2.03 12.13 7.15
C ASN A 10 -0.97 11.50 8.05
N ALA A 11 -1.36 11.23 9.30
CA ALA A 11 -0.49 10.67 10.36
C ALA A 11 -0.03 9.22 10.12
N SER A 12 -0.66 8.51 9.19
CA SER A 12 -0.30 7.14 8.77
C SER A 12 0.73 7.10 7.64
N GLN A 13 0.95 8.23 6.96
CA GLN A 13 1.92 8.35 5.90
C GLN A 13 3.33 8.34 6.51
N LYS A 14 4.17 7.42 6.03
CA LYS A 14 5.57 7.35 6.41
C LYS A 14 6.40 8.33 5.59
N ASP A 15 7.50 8.75 6.19
CA ASP A 15 8.54 9.50 5.51
C ASP A 15 9.03 8.71 4.29
N VAL A 16 8.78 9.27 3.11
CA VAL A 16 9.06 8.67 1.81
C VAL A 16 10.57 8.45 1.65
N ASP A 17 11.39 9.43 2.00
CA ASP A 17 12.85 9.36 1.86
C ASP A 17 13.43 8.25 2.72
N LYS A 18 12.89 8.09 3.94
CA LYS A 18 13.28 6.99 4.83
C LYS A 18 12.89 5.63 4.26
N VAL A 19 11.66 5.48 3.77
CA VAL A 19 11.19 4.21 3.21
C VAL A 19 11.93 3.87 1.92
N GLU A 20 12.22 4.85 1.08
CA GLU A 20 13.03 4.67 -0.13
C GLU A 20 14.43 4.17 0.20
N LYS A 21 15.06 4.77 1.21
CA LYS A 21 16.37 4.30 1.70
C LYS A 21 16.31 2.88 2.25
N ASP A 22 15.28 2.55 3.03
CA ASP A 22 15.09 1.21 3.60
C ASP A 22 14.85 0.14 2.51
N LEU A 23 14.25 0.52 1.37
CA LEU A 23 13.98 -0.36 0.23
C LEU A 23 15.05 -0.27 -0.87
N GLY A 24 16.07 0.56 -0.74
CA GLY A 24 17.01 0.88 -1.81
C GLY A 24 17.66 -0.33 -2.49
N ASP A 25 17.90 -1.41 -1.75
CA ASP A 25 18.50 -2.64 -2.28
C ASP A 25 17.56 -3.44 -3.21
N ILE A 26 16.25 -3.19 -3.16
CA ILE A 26 15.23 -3.90 -3.95
C ILE A 26 14.53 -3.04 -4.99
N LEU A 27 14.78 -1.72 -4.98
CA LEU A 27 14.31 -0.79 -6.00
C LEU A 27 15.21 -0.87 -7.23
N VAL A 28 14.61 -0.76 -8.42
CA VAL A 28 15.40 -0.70 -9.65
C VAL A 28 15.96 0.71 -9.85
N PRO A 29 17.05 0.90 -10.62
CA PRO A 29 17.59 2.23 -10.89
C PRO A 29 16.52 3.17 -11.46
N GLY A 30 16.28 4.30 -10.79
CA GLY A 30 15.30 5.30 -11.17
C GLY A 30 13.85 5.01 -10.75
N GLU A 31 13.60 3.92 -10.02
CA GLU A 31 12.36 3.73 -9.26
C GLU A 31 12.45 4.50 -7.94
N GLN A 32 11.48 5.37 -7.67
CA GLN A 32 11.37 6.17 -6.46
C GLN A 32 10.11 5.77 -5.67
N VAL A 33 10.16 5.98 -4.37
CA VAL A 33 8.95 5.84 -3.55
C VAL A 33 8.13 7.11 -3.71
N THR A 34 6.86 6.94 -4.00
CA THR A 34 5.94 8.06 -4.23
C THR A 34 5.02 8.27 -3.02
N LEU A 35 4.57 7.19 -2.39
CA LEU A 35 3.82 7.19 -1.14
C LEU A 35 4.17 5.96 -0.31
N ALA A 36 4.09 6.09 1.01
CA ALA A 36 4.22 4.96 1.92
C ALA A 36 3.23 5.12 3.08
N PHE A 37 2.47 4.06 3.38
CA PHE A 37 1.48 4.03 4.45
C PHE A 37 1.79 2.90 5.40
N SER A 38 1.92 3.24 6.69
CA SER A 38 2.03 2.23 7.74
C SER A 38 0.66 1.78 8.17
N LEU A 39 0.45 0.47 8.10
CA LEU A 39 -0.66 -0.21 8.72
C LEU A 39 -0.25 -0.72 10.09
N ILE A 40 -1.14 -1.48 10.72
CA ILE A 40 -0.95 -2.04 12.06
C ILE A 40 0.25 -2.99 12.08
N ARG A 41 0.35 -3.88 11.08
CA ARG A 41 1.45 -4.85 10.93
C ARG A 41 2.25 -4.68 9.65
N ASP A 42 1.60 -4.15 8.62
CA ASP A 42 2.13 -4.08 7.27
C ASP A 42 2.54 -2.65 6.90
N LEU A 43 3.36 -2.52 5.86
CA LEU A 43 3.67 -1.26 5.21
C LEU A 43 3.30 -1.39 3.73
N ILE A 44 2.47 -0.47 3.25
CA ILE A 44 2.11 -0.35 1.84
C ILE A 44 2.98 0.74 1.24
N VAL A 45 3.71 0.43 0.16
CA VAL A 45 4.58 1.38 -0.52
C VAL A 45 4.19 1.46 -2.00
N PHE A 46 3.97 2.67 -2.48
CA PHE A 46 3.68 2.97 -3.88
C PHE A 46 4.94 3.52 -4.53
N THR A 47 5.40 2.91 -5.61
CA THR A 47 6.48 3.43 -6.46
C THR A 47 5.91 3.95 -7.78
N GLU A 48 6.73 4.32 -8.76
CA GLU A 48 6.22 4.63 -10.10
C GLU A 48 5.63 3.41 -10.82
N TYR A 49 6.05 2.20 -10.43
CA TYR A 49 5.80 1.00 -11.25
C TYR A 49 4.94 -0.05 -10.55
N ARG A 50 4.97 -0.10 -9.21
CA ARG A 50 4.37 -1.20 -8.44
C ARG A 50 3.95 -0.77 -7.04
N LEU A 51 3.01 -1.55 -6.50
CA LEU A 51 2.73 -1.60 -5.09
C LEU A 51 3.69 -2.61 -4.44
N ILE A 52 4.35 -2.22 -3.35
CA ILE A 52 5.15 -3.13 -2.53
C ILE A 52 4.46 -3.28 -1.18
N LEU A 53 4.06 -4.50 -0.85
CA LEU A 53 3.52 -4.85 0.46
C LEU A 53 4.64 -5.45 1.31
N VAL A 54 4.90 -4.84 2.45
CA VAL A 54 5.94 -5.26 3.40
C VAL A 54 5.25 -5.75 4.67
N ASP A 55 5.24 -7.06 4.87
CA ASP A 55 4.65 -7.72 6.03
C ASP A 55 5.76 -8.19 6.99
N LYS A 56 5.67 -7.79 8.25
CA LYS A 56 6.58 -8.25 9.32
C LYS A 56 5.96 -9.46 10.03
N GLN A 57 6.44 -10.64 9.67
CA GLN A 57 5.96 -11.93 10.17
C GLN A 57 6.73 -12.42 11.41
N GLY A 58 6.01 -13.23 12.21
CA GLY A 58 6.55 -14.01 13.33
C GLY A 58 6.56 -13.25 14.67
N MET A 59 6.61 -13.99 15.77
CA MET A 59 6.56 -13.43 17.14
C MET A 59 7.70 -12.44 17.44
N THR A 60 8.83 -12.54 16.73
CA THR A 60 10.00 -11.66 16.87
C THR A 60 10.03 -10.50 15.88
N GLY A 61 9.12 -10.47 14.90
CA GLY A 61 9.09 -9.47 13.83
C GLY A 61 10.32 -9.45 12.90
N LYS A 62 11.22 -10.44 13.01
CA LYS A 62 12.48 -10.50 12.24
C LYS A 62 12.31 -10.99 10.81
N LYS A 63 11.22 -11.72 10.52
CA LYS A 63 10.94 -12.19 9.18
C LYS A 63 10.14 -11.12 8.45
N THR A 64 10.65 -10.63 7.34
CA THR A 64 9.95 -9.65 6.52
C THR A 64 9.65 -10.26 5.15
N SER A 65 8.39 -10.20 4.74
CA SER A 65 7.94 -10.59 3.42
C SER A 65 7.71 -9.34 2.57
N TYR A 66 8.29 -9.31 1.38
CA TYR A 66 8.10 -8.25 0.40
C TYR A 66 7.34 -8.81 -0.79
N LYS A 67 6.14 -8.30 -1.06
CA LYS A 67 5.34 -8.67 -2.23
C LYS A 67 5.27 -7.49 -3.19
N SER A 68 5.74 -7.69 -4.41
CA SER A 68 5.68 -6.68 -5.47
C SER A 68 4.50 -6.96 -6.39
N LEU A 69 3.58 -6.01 -6.49
CA LEU A 69 2.41 -6.05 -7.37
C LEU A 69 2.53 -4.93 -8.41
N PRO A 70 3.00 -5.22 -9.64
CA PRO A 70 3.01 -4.25 -10.73
C PRO A 70 1.60 -3.70 -10.96
N TYR A 71 1.45 -2.40 -11.18
CA TYR A 71 0.11 -1.78 -11.28
C TYR A 71 -0.74 -2.39 -12.41
N ARG A 72 -0.11 -2.66 -13.56
CA ARG A 72 -0.75 -3.35 -14.70
C ARG A 72 -1.30 -4.74 -14.40
N SER A 73 -0.84 -5.36 -13.31
CA SER A 73 -1.29 -6.69 -12.90
C SER A 73 -2.46 -6.66 -11.93
N ILE A 74 -2.75 -5.51 -11.33
CA ILE A 74 -3.88 -5.33 -10.42
C ILE A 74 -5.13 -5.17 -11.30
N SER A 75 -6.00 -6.18 -11.29
CA SER A 75 -7.20 -6.17 -12.13
C SER A 75 -8.38 -5.47 -11.47
N ARG A 76 -8.45 -5.52 -10.15
CA ARG A 76 -9.51 -4.91 -9.34
C ARG A 76 -9.08 -4.79 -7.88
N PHE A 77 -9.69 -3.85 -7.18
CA PHE A 77 -9.60 -3.72 -5.74
C PHE A 77 -10.97 -3.37 -5.15
N SER A 78 -11.18 -3.70 -3.88
CA SER A 78 -12.40 -3.38 -3.15
C SER A 78 -12.03 -2.88 -1.76
N VAL A 79 -12.77 -1.91 -1.24
CA VAL A 79 -12.63 -1.44 0.14
C VAL A 79 -13.96 -1.57 0.86
N GLU A 80 -13.92 -2.25 2.00
CA GLU A 80 -15.03 -2.43 2.91
C GLU A 80 -14.74 -1.64 4.19
N THR A 81 -15.56 -0.63 4.49
CA THR A 81 -15.46 0.14 5.74
C THR A 81 -16.46 -0.42 6.75
N SER A 82 -16.05 -0.67 7.98
CA SER A 82 -17.01 -0.95 9.06
C SER A 82 -17.77 0.31 9.46
N GLY A 83 -19.03 0.15 9.88
CA GLY A 83 -19.88 1.26 10.33
C GLY A 83 -19.41 1.88 11.64
N HIS A 84 -20.10 2.95 12.07
CA HIS A 84 -19.82 3.94 13.14
C HIS A 84 -19.13 3.52 14.48
N PHE A 85 -18.80 2.25 14.73
CA PHE A 85 -18.21 1.76 15.99
C PHE A 85 -16.97 0.87 15.87
N ASP A 86 -16.71 0.23 14.72
CA ASP A 86 -15.41 -0.41 14.48
C ASP A 86 -14.67 0.47 13.46
N LEU A 87 -13.46 0.89 13.80
CA LEU A 87 -12.59 1.70 12.93
C LEU A 87 -11.78 0.79 11.99
N ASP A 88 -12.37 -0.32 11.57
CA ASP A 88 -11.68 -1.40 10.88
C ASP A 88 -12.12 -1.43 9.41
N ALA A 89 -11.30 -0.90 8.51
CA ALA A 89 -11.52 -1.05 7.08
C ALA A 89 -10.71 -2.24 6.54
N GLU A 90 -11.18 -2.83 5.45
CA GLU A 90 -10.54 -3.94 4.75
C GLU A 90 -10.36 -3.60 3.27
N LEU A 91 -9.13 -3.70 2.77
CA LEU A 91 -8.78 -3.55 1.35
C LEU A 91 -8.46 -4.92 0.79
N LYS A 92 -9.15 -5.28 -0.29
CA LYS A 92 -8.92 -6.50 -1.04
C LYS A 92 -8.34 -6.15 -2.41
N ILE A 93 -7.27 -6.83 -2.81
CA ILE A 93 -6.59 -6.62 -4.10
C ILE A 93 -6.60 -7.93 -4.87
N TRP A 94 -6.98 -7.89 -6.14
CA TRP A 94 -6.90 -9.02 -7.05
C TRP A 94 -5.84 -8.80 -8.12
N VAL A 95 -5.02 -9.81 -8.32
CA VAL A 95 -4.00 -9.82 -9.36
C VAL A 95 -4.49 -10.67 -10.54
N SER A 96 -4.43 -10.10 -11.74
CA SER A 96 -4.79 -10.75 -12.99
C SER A 96 -6.21 -11.36 -12.93
N SER A 97 -6.38 -12.61 -13.36
CA SER A 97 -7.67 -13.31 -13.37
C SER A 97 -7.94 -14.14 -12.10
N ALA A 98 -7.24 -13.89 -10.99
CA ALA A 98 -7.48 -14.60 -9.73
C ALA A 98 -8.96 -14.49 -9.33
N VAL A 99 -9.57 -15.57 -8.82
CA VAL A 99 -10.98 -15.57 -8.38
C VAL A 99 -11.09 -14.88 -7.03
N GLU A 100 -10.30 -15.34 -6.07
CA GLU A 100 -10.17 -14.79 -4.72
C GLU A 100 -9.18 -13.64 -4.66
N PRO A 101 -9.31 -12.72 -3.68
CA PRO A 101 -8.35 -11.64 -3.49
C PRO A 101 -6.96 -12.23 -3.25
N SER A 102 -5.98 -11.71 -3.97
CA SER A 102 -4.59 -12.10 -3.81
C SER A 102 -4.04 -11.58 -2.49
N GLU A 103 -4.50 -10.40 -2.06
CA GLU A 103 -4.10 -9.77 -0.80
C GLU A 103 -5.29 -9.12 -0.13
N THR A 104 -5.32 -9.22 1.20
CA THR A 104 -6.32 -8.59 2.06
C THR A 104 -5.58 -7.84 3.17
N LEU A 105 -5.82 -6.54 3.29
CA LEU A 105 -5.13 -5.64 4.20
C LEU A 105 -6.15 -4.97 5.13
N GLN A 106 -5.81 -4.84 6.41
CA GLN A 106 -6.69 -4.27 7.43
C GLN A 106 -6.14 -2.92 7.93
N PHE A 107 -7.04 -1.95 8.08
CA PHE A 107 -6.73 -0.57 8.50
C PHE A 107 -7.49 -0.25 9.77
N LYS A 108 -6.87 0.50 10.67
CA LYS A 108 -7.46 0.96 11.95
C LYS A 108 -7.95 2.41 11.95
N SER A 109 -7.89 3.09 10.80
CA SER A 109 -8.16 4.53 10.72
C SER A 109 -8.78 4.91 9.38
N ASP A 110 -9.90 5.63 9.42
CA ASP A 110 -10.70 5.99 8.24
C ASP A 110 -9.97 6.93 7.27
N ASN A 111 -9.20 7.90 7.79
CA ASN A 111 -8.53 8.90 6.95
C ASN A 111 -7.49 8.28 5.99
N SER A 112 -6.72 7.30 6.47
CA SER A 112 -5.72 6.58 5.67
C SER A 112 -6.35 5.77 4.54
N VAL A 113 -7.57 5.28 4.75
CA VAL A 113 -8.27 4.39 3.83
C VAL A 113 -8.71 5.14 2.58
N ILE A 114 -9.13 6.40 2.72
CA ILE A 114 -9.52 7.24 1.58
C ILE A 114 -8.30 7.56 0.70
N GLU A 115 -7.16 7.95 1.30
CA GLU A 115 -5.95 8.27 0.55
C GLU A 115 -5.37 7.05 -0.16
N ILE A 116 -5.39 5.88 0.48
CA ILE A 116 -4.91 4.63 -0.13
C ILE A 116 -5.81 4.24 -1.30
N GLN A 117 -7.12 4.43 -1.20
CA GLN A 117 -8.05 4.23 -2.33
C GLN A 117 -7.73 5.16 -3.49
N GLN A 118 -7.51 6.46 -3.23
CA GLN A 118 -7.14 7.42 -4.26
C GLN A 118 -5.79 7.08 -4.89
N ALA A 119 -4.81 6.68 -4.08
CA ALA A 119 -3.49 6.28 -4.54
C ALA A 119 -3.54 5.04 -5.45
N LEU A 120 -4.29 4.01 -5.04
CA LEU A 120 -4.52 2.81 -5.85
C LEU A 120 -5.25 3.13 -7.16
N ALA A 121 -6.31 3.95 -7.10
CA ALA A 121 -7.04 4.35 -8.29
C ALA A 121 -6.13 5.08 -9.28
N ALA A 122 -5.35 6.05 -8.81
CA ALA A 122 -4.43 6.81 -9.67
C ALA A 122 -3.28 5.94 -10.23
N ALA A 123 -2.85 4.92 -9.50
CA ALA A 123 -1.80 4.00 -9.95
C ALA A 123 -2.31 2.96 -10.97
N VAL A 124 -3.50 2.40 -10.76
CA VAL A 124 -4.06 1.30 -11.57
C VAL A 124 -4.79 1.78 -12.82
N LEU A 125 -5.43 2.95 -12.78
CA LEU A 125 -6.23 3.48 -13.90
C LEU A 125 -5.41 4.24 -14.95
N ARG A 126 -4.08 4.07 -14.91
CA ARG A 126 -3.14 4.84 -15.72
C ARG A 126 -2.77 4.12 -17.02
#